data_AF-A0A6N8HRB1-F1
#
_entry.id   AF-A0A6N8HRB1-F1
#
_cell.length_a   1.000
_cell.length_b   1.000
_cell.length_c   1.000
_cell.angle_alpha   90.00
_cell.angle_beta   90.00
_cell.angle_gamma   90.00
#
_symmetry.space_group_name_H-M   'P 1'
#
loop_
_entity.id
_entity.type
_entity.pdbx_description
1 polymer ?
#
loop_
_entity_poly.entity_id
_entity_poly.type
_entity_poly.pdbx_seq_one_letter_code
_entity_poly.pdbx_strand_id
1 'polypeptide(L)' 'MIKKAMPYALIFFVTFTLWQWLFRPEVQWIDNIGVSVAVFLGYLFLQWVSKPYKYKKDES' A
#
# COMPACT_ATOMS: atom_id res chain seq x y z
N MET A 1 -2.01 -6.71 16.61
CA MET A 1 -1.62 -6.55 15.19
C MET A 1 -1.80 -5.12 14.71
N ILE A 2 -2.96 -4.49 14.95
CA ILE A 2 -3.27 -3.09 14.56
C ILE A 2 -2.36 -2.04 15.23
N LYS A 3 -2.02 -2.22 16.52
CA LYS A 3 -1.14 -1.30 17.27
C LYS A 3 0.27 -1.14 16.70
N LYS A 4 0.80 -2.18 16.02
CA LYS A 4 2.11 -2.10 15.33
C LYS A 4 1.98 -1.54 13.92
N ALA A 5 0.83 -1.67 13.27
CA ALA A 5 0.59 -1.16 11.92
C ALA A 5 0.27 0.34 11.89
N MET A 6 -0.31 0.87 12.97
CA MET A 6 -0.71 2.27 13.11
C MET A 6 0.44 3.28 12.92
N PRO A 7 1.65 3.11 13.49
CA PRO A 7 2.76 4.04 13.26
C PRO A 7 3.26 4.00 11.81
N TYR A 8 3.28 2.84 11.16
CA TYR A 8 3.64 2.75 9.73
C TYR A 8 2.62 3.46 8.84
N ALA A 9 1.32 3.36 9.16
CA ALA A 9 0.27 4.07 8.47
C ALA A 9 0.39 5.60 8.63
N LEU A 10 0.72 6.06 9.84
CA LEU A 10 0.99 7.48 10.12
C LEU A 10 2.20 8.02 9.38
N ILE A 11 3.31 7.27 9.35
CA ILE A 11 4.53 7.68 8.63
C ILE A 11 4.26 7.81 7.14
N PHE A 12 3.60 6.82 6.53
CA PHE A 12 3.25 6.88 5.11
C PHE A 12 2.32 8.05 4.78
N PHE A 13 1.33 8.32 5.63
CA PHE A 13 0.41 9.43 5.47
C PHE A 13 1.12 10.79 5.51
N VAL A 14 2.02 10.98 6.48
CA VAL A 14 2.79 12.23 6.63
C VAL A 14 3.77 12.42 5.48
N THR A 15 4.49 11.37 5.06
CA THR A 15 5.45 11.44 3.95
C THR A 15 4.76 11.80 2.64
N PHE A 16 3.63 11.17 2.31
CA PHE A 16 2.88 11.51 1.09
C PHE A 16 2.30 12.92 1.13
N THR A 17 1.79 13.35 2.29
CA THR A 17 1.26 14.71 2.46
C THR A 17 2.34 15.77 2.27
N LEU A 18 3.54 15.56 2.82
CA LEU A 18 4.68 16.47 2.64
C LEU A 18 5.22 16.47 1.21
N TRP A 19 5.26 15.31 0.56
CA TRP A 19 5.69 15.22 -0.84
C TRP A 19 4.72 15.95 -1.77
N GLN A 20 3.42 15.82 -1.52
CA GLN A 20 2.39 16.46 -2.32
C GLN A 20 2.33 17.98 -2.09
N TRP A 21 2.68 18.44 -0.88
CA TRP A 21 2.87 19.85 -0.55
C TRP A 21 4.08 20.47 -1.27
N LEU A 22 5.20 19.73 -1.36
CA LEU A 22 6.46 20.26 -1.91
C LEU A 22 6.51 20.27 -3.45
N PHE A 23 5.84 19.34 -4.12
CA PHE A 23 6.06 19.09 -5.55
C PHE A 23 4.87 19.37 -6.48
N ARG A 24 3.71 19.82 -5.97
CA ARG A 24 2.56 20.19 -6.82
C ARG A 24 1.89 21.49 -6.36
N PRO A 25 1.59 22.45 -7.27
CA PRO A 25 0.76 23.62 -6.94
C PRO A 25 -0.72 23.24 -6.75
N GLU A 26 -1.17 22.15 -7.38
CA GLU A 26 -2.50 21.57 -7.22
C GLU A 26 -2.39 20.08 -6.91
N VAL A 27 -2.97 19.73 -5.76
CA VAL A 27 -2.98 18.40 -5.21
C VAL A 27 -3.97 17.57 -6.03
N GLN A 28 -3.48 16.82 -7.02
CA GLN A 28 -4.30 15.90 -7.83
C GLN A 28 -4.71 14.68 -6.99
N TRP A 29 -5.65 14.90 -6.09
CA TRP A 29 -6.14 13.92 -5.10
C TRP A 29 -6.65 12.64 -5.75
N ILE A 30 -7.37 12.76 -6.88
CA ILE A 30 -8.01 11.63 -7.55
C ILE A 30 -6.95 10.67 -8.12
N ASP A 31 -5.90 11.19 -8.76
CA ASP A 31 -4.83 10.37 -9.33
C ASP A 31 -4.06 9.65 -8.22
N ASN A 32 -3.72 10.36 -7.13
CA ASN A 32 -3.00 9.77 -6.00
C ASN A 32 -3.84 8.71 -5.26
N ILE A 33 -5.14 8.95 -5.07
CA ILE A 33 -6.07 7.97 -4.48
C ILE A 33 -6.23 6.77 -5.42
N GLY A 34 -6.40 6.99 -6.72
CA GLY A 34 -6.54 5.95 -7.73
C GLY A 34 -5.33 5.02 -7.80
N VAL A 35 -4.12 5.59 -7.85
CA VAL A 35 -2.86 4.81 -7.84
C VAL A 35 -2.71 4.03 -6.52
N SER A 36 -3.05 4.63 -5.38
CA SER A 36 -2.96 3.95 -4.08
C SER A 36 -3.91 2.75 -3.98
N VAL A 37 -5.15 2.91 -4.45
CA VAL A 37 -6.14 1.82 -4.51
C VAL A 37 -5.68 0.72 -5.46
N ALA A 38 -5.13 1.08 -6.63
CA ALA A 38 -4.63 0.10 -7.60
C ALA A 38 -3.48 -0.75 -7.03
N VAL A 39 -2.52 -0.13 -6.35
CA VAL A 39 -1.40 -0.83 -5.71
C VAL A 39 -1.88 -1.75 -4.59
N PHE A 40 -2.84 -1.29 -3.77
CA PHE A 40 -3.43 -2.10 -2.70
C PHE A 40 -4.13 -3.35 -3.24
N LEU A 41 -4.95 -3.19 -4.29
CA LEU A 41 -5.62 -4.32 -4.95
C LEU A 41 -4.61 -5.27 -5.61
N GLY A 42 -3.57 -4.76 -6.25
CA GLY A 42 -2.49 -5.56 -6.81
C GLY A 42 -1.77 -6.40 -5.75
N TYR A 43 -1.47 -5.83 -4.59
CA TYR A 43 -0.85 -6.56 -3.48
C TYR A 43 -1.77 -7.64 -2.90
N LEU A 44 -3.06 -7.35 -2.70
CA LEU A 44 -4.04 -8.34 -2.26
C LEU A 44 -4.17 -9.50 -3.25
N PHE A 45 -4.19 -9.18 -4.54
CA PHE A 45 -4.22 -10.18 -5.60
C PHE A 45 -2.95 -11.06 -5.58
N LEU A 46 -1.77 -10.46 -5.47
CA LEU A 46 -0.51 -11.20 -5.36
C LEU A 46 -0.46 -12.10 -4.12
N GLN A 47 -0.90 -11.62 -2.96
CA GLN A 47 -1.02 -12.42 -1.74
C GLN A 47 -2.00 -13.58 -1.92
N TRP A 48 -3.16 -13.33 -2.54
CA TRP A 48 -4.17 -14.34 -2.81
C TRP A 48 -3.64 -15.43 -3.76
N VAL A 49 -2.97 -15.05 -4.85
CA VAL A 49 -2.33 -15.99 -5.79
C VAL A 49 -1.14 -16.72 -5.16
N SER A 50 -0.40 -16.07 -4.25
CA SER A 50 0.75 -16.69 -3.56
C SER A 50 0.34 -17.63 -2.43
N LYS A 51 -0.88 -17.51 -1.90
CA LYS A 51 -1.39 -18.36 -0.80
C LYS A 51 -1.46 -19.85 -1.16
N PRO A 52 -1.95 -20.29 -2.33
CA PRO A 52 -1.85 -21.69 -2.75
C PRO A 52 -0.42 -22.10 -3.14
N TYR A 53 0.46 -21.14 -3.48
CA TYR A 53 1.85 -21.41 -3.86
C TYR A 53 2.72 -21.81 -2.67
N LYS A 54 2.45 -21.26 -1.48
CA LYS A 54 3.15 -21.64 -0.24
C LYS A 54 2.79 -23.05 0.25
N TYR A 55 1.54 -23.48 0.05
CA TYR A 55 1.08 -24.81 0.48
C TYR A 55 1.87 -25.95 -0.19
N LYS A 56 2.36 -25.76 -1.42
CA LYS A 56 3.15 -26.78 -2.15
C LYS A 56 4.66 -26.77 -1.84
N LYS A 57 5.16 -25.84 -1.03
CA LYS A 57 6.61 -25.68 -0.80
C LYS A 57 7.08 -26.12 0.58
N ASP A 58 6.16 -26.36 1.52
CA ASP A 58 6.45 -26.86 2.87
C ASP A 58 6.30 -28.40 3.00
N GLU A 59 6.05 -29.11 1.89
CA GLU A 59 5.97 -30.59 1.81
C GLU A 59 7.20 -31.26 1.14
N SER A 60 8.37 -30.62 1.16
CA SER A 60 9.63 -31.22 0.67
C SER A 60 10.79 -31.13 1.64
#